data_AF-A0AAD9GB54-F1
#
_entry.id   AF-A0AAD9GB54-F1
#
_cell.length_a   1.000
_cell.length_b   1.000
_cell.length_c   1.000
_cell.angle_alpha   90.00
_cell.angle_beta   90.00
_cell.angle_gamma   90.00
#
_symmetry.space_group_name_H-M   'P 1'
#
loop_
_entity.id
_entity.type
_entity.pdbx_description
1 polymer ?
#
loop_
_entity_poly.entity_id
_entity_poly.type
_entity_poly.pdbx_seq_one_letter_code
_entity_poly.pdbx_strand_id
1 'polypeptide(L)'
;MAQEFRVSKFQEMTGLQYDKLNAMTFLEAAGKFEAAASASDKASILQHLEIKYHAYYIAITDILRKVADPQDTCFTERRKRH
;
A
#
# COMPACT_ATOMS: atom_id res chain seq x y z
N MET A 1 -8.91 -6.18 12.11
CA MET A 1 -9.90 -5.16 11.65
C MET A 1 -9.35 -4.21 10.59
N ALA A 2 -8.45 -3.26 10.88
CA ALA A 2 -8.00 -2.28 9.87
C ALA A 2 -7.29 -2.92 8.65
N GLN A 3 -6.38 -3.87 8.89
CA GLN A 3 -5.71 -4.63 7.84
C GLN A 3 -6.69 -5.48 7.00
N GLU A 4 -7.57 -6.24 7.65
CA GLU A 4 -8.54 -7.12 6.96
C GLU A 4 -9.50 -6.33 6.08
N PHE A 5 -9.99 -5.19 6.59
CA PHE A 5 -10.83 -4.28 5.82
C PHE A 5 -10.12 -3.78 4.57
N ARG A 6 -8.85 -3.35 4.70
CA ARG A 6 -8.02 -2.94 3.55
C ARG A 6 -7.88 -4.08 2.54
N VAL A 7 -7.44 -5.26 2.97
CA VAL A 7 -7.15 -6.40 2.08
C VAL A 7 -8.42 -6.83 1.34
N SER A 8 -9.56 -6.91 2.04
CA SER A 8 -10.86 -7.21 1.43
C SER A 8 -11.27 -6.18 0.38
N LYS A 9 -11.09 -4.87 0.68
CA LYS A 9 -11.43 -3.82 -0.28
C LYS A 9 -10.53 -3.85 -1.50
N PHE A 10 -9.26 -4.17 -1.31
CA PHE A 10 -8.29 -4.22 -2.39
C PHE A 10 -8.54 -5.43 -3.30
N GLN A 11 -8.99 -6.55 -2.73
CA GLN A 11 -9.41 -7.73 -3.47
C GLN A 11 -10.60 -7.40 -4.39
N GLU A 12 -11.63 -6.74 -3.88
CA GLU A 12 -12.81 -6.31 -4.65
C GLU A 12 -12.43 -5.46 -5.88
N MET A 13 -11.49 -4.54 -5.67
CA MET A 13 -11.14 -3.52 -6.66
C MET A 13 -10.03 -3.94 -7.64
N THR A 14 -9.17 -4.89 -7.27
CA THR A 14 -8.05 -5.35 -8.11
C THR A 14 -8.25 -6.75 -8.70
N GLY A 15 -9.18 -7.53 -8.15
CA GLY A 15 -9.35 -8.95 -8.50
C GLY A 15 -8.20 -9.86 -8.04
N LEU A 16 -7.25 -9.35 -7.24
CA LEU A 16 -6.14 -10.14 -6.72
C LEU A 16 -6.56 -11.01 -5.54
N GLN A 17 -5.92 -12.17 -5.39
CA GLN A 17 -6.18 -13.09 -4.28
C GLN A 17 -5.84 -12.45 -2.93
N TYR A 18 -6.65 -12.77 -1.91
CA TYR A 18 -6.51 -12.25 -0.55
C TYR A 18 -5.09 -12.43 0.00
N ASP A 19 -4.53 -13.64 -0.07
CA ASP A 19 -3.19 -13.94 0.48
C ASP A 19 -2.09 -13.11 -0.18
N LYS A 20 -2.23 -12.86 -1.49
CA LYS A 20 -1.29 -12.03 -2.25
C LYS A 20 -1.34 -10.58 -1.79
N LEU A 21 -2.53 -10.05 -1.53
CA LEU A 21 -2.72 -8.69 -1.02
C LEU A 21 -2.33 -8.56 0.46
N ASN A 22 -2.53 -9.62 1.25
CA ASN A 22 -2.18 -9.63 2.67
C ASN A 22 -0.66 -9.67 2.90
N ALA A 23 0.10 -10.20 1.94
CA ALA A 23 1.55 -10.19 1.97
C ALA A 23 2.18 -8.84 1.57
N MET A 24 1.41 -7.95 0.93
CA MET A 24 1.90 -6.64 0.46
C MET A 24 1.80 -5.57 1.54
N THR A 25 2.72 -4.62 1.49
CA THR A 25 2.54 -3.32 2.15
C THR A 25 1.34 -2.59 1.55
N PHE A 26 0.80 -1.62 2.28
CA PHE A 26 -0.29 -0.78 1.80
C PHE A 26 0.05 -0.13 0.45
N LEU A 27 1.26 0.42 0.32
CA LEU A 27 1.70 1.14 -0.88
C LEU A 27 1.82 0.21 -2.09
N GLU A 28 2.40 -0.97 -1.91
CA GLU A 28 2.51 -1.97 -2.99
C GLU A 28 1.13 -2.42 -3.47
N ALA A 29 0.21 -2.64 -2.53
CA ALA A 29 -1.14 -3.07 -2.83
C ALA A 29 -1.95 -1.94 -3.49
N ALA A 30 -1.77 -0.69 -3.06
CA ALA A 30 -2.38 0.49 -3.69
C ALA A 30 -1.88 0.70 -5.12
N GLY A 31 -0.60 0.44 -5.40
CA GLY A 31 -0.06 0.45 -6.76
C GLY A 31 -0.72 -0.57 -7.70
N LYS A 32 -1.39 -1.61 -7.18
CA LYS A 32 -2.16 -2.56 -8.01
C LYS A 32 -3.46 -1.97 -8.54
N PHE A 33 -3.98 -0.90 -7.97
CA PHE A 33 -5.13 -0.20 -8.52
C PHE A 33 -4.82 0.44 -9.86
N GLU A 34 -3.64 1.05 -10.00
CA GLU A 34 -3.22 1.60 -11.28
C GLU A 34 -3.10 0.50 -12.33
N ALA A 35 -2.43 -0.60 -12.01
CA ALA A 35 -2.33 -1.74 -12.93
C ALA A 35 -3.70 -2.32 -13.32
N ALA A 36 -4.62 -2.46 -12.37
CA ALA A 36 -5.97 -2.95 -12.63
C ALA A 36 -6.78 -1.96 -13.47
N ALA A 37 -6.65 -0.66 -13.19
CA ALA A 37 -7.32 0.40 -13.95
C ALA A 37 -6.77 0.52 -15.37
N SER A 38 -5.45 0.41 -15.57
CA SER A 38 -4.82 0.41 -16.89
C SER A 38 -5.19 -0.82 -17.73
N ALA A 39 -5.51 -1.96 -17.10
CA ALA A 39 -5.94 -3.17 -17.79
C ALA A 39 -7.44 -3.17 -18.16
N SER A 40 -8.24 -2.31 -17.53
CA SER A 40 -9.62 -2.06 -17.93
C SER A 40 -9.59 -0.98 -19.00
N ASP A 41 -9.99 -1.29 -20.24
CA ASP A 41 -10.06 -0.36 -21.39
C ASP A 41 -11.06 0.83 -21.21
N LYS A 42 -11.32 1.23 -19.97
CA LYS A 42 -12.22 2.30 -19.53
C LYS A 42 -11.39 3.45 -18.98
N ALA A 43 -11.87 4.67 -19.19
CA ALA A 43 -11.27 5.85 -18.55
C ALA A 43 -11.26 5.67 -17.02
N SER A 44 -10.06 5.74 -16.43
CA SER A 44 -9.89 5.62 -14.98
C SER A 44 -10.15 6.97 -14.30
N ILE A 45 -10.96 6.96 -13.24
CA ILE A 45 -11.13 8.12 -12.34
C ILE A 45 -9.96 8.20 -11.34
N LEU A 46 -9.15 7.15 -11.24
CA LEU A 46 -8.02 7.12 -10.31
C LEU A 46 -6.90 8.03 -10.81
N GLN A 47 -6.56 9.03 -10.00
CA GLN A 47 -5.36 9.82 -10.20
C GLN A 47 -4.11 8.97 -9.93
N HIS A 48 -3.04 9.27 -10.67
CA HIS A 48 -1.75 8.65 -10.46
C HIS A 48 -1.25 8.92 -9.02
N LEU A 49 -0.96 7.85 -8.28
CA LEU A 49 -0.53 7.95 -6.89
C LEU A 49 0.97 8.20 -6.81
N GLU A 50 1.38 9.47 -6.88
CA GLU A 50 2.76 9.88 -6.65
C GLU A 50 2.94 10.27 -5.17
N ILE A 51 3.73 9.47 -4.42
CA ILE A 51 3.95 9.73 -3.00
C ILE A 51 5.11 10.72 -2.86
N LYS A 52 4.79 11.94 -2.42
CA LYS A 52 5.79 12.95 -2.04
C LYS A 52 5.94 12.96 -0.53
N TYR A 53 7.18 12.87 -0.06
CA TYR A 53 7.45 12.91 1.36
C TYR A 53 7.06 14.26 1.96
N HIS A 54 6.32 14.23 3.07
CA HIS A 54 6.00 15.41 3.86
C HIS A 54 6.39 15.21 5.32
N ALA A 55 6.88 16.27 5.97
CA ALA A 55 7.38 16.21 7.35
C ALA A 55 6.33 15.74 8.37
N TYR A 56 5.04 16.02 8.14
CA TYR A 56 3.97 15.56 9.03
C TYR A 56 3.77 14.04 9.02
N TYR A 57 4.32 13.30 8.04
CA TYR A 57 4.34 11.83 8.09
C TYR A 57 5.16 11.30 9.28
N ILE A 58 6.17 12.06 9.73
CA ILE A 58 6.93 11.73 10.97
C ILE A 58 6.04 11.88 12.21
N ALA A 59 5.07 12.79 12.17
CA ALA A 59 4.16 13.03 13.29
C ALA A 59 3.09 11.92 13.44
N ILE A 60 2.93 11.04 12.44
CA ILE A 60 2.09 9.85 12.56
C ILE A 60 2.80 8.86 13.50
N THR A 61 2.14 8.50 14.59
CA THR A 61 2.73 7.59 15.58
C THR A 61 2.96 6.20 14.98
N ASP A 62 4.07 5.60 15.39
CA ASP A 62 4.51 4.27 14.96
C ASP A 62 3.47 3.17 15.27
N ILE A 63 2.64 3.40 16.30
CA ILE A 63 1.53 2.52 16.69
C ILE A 63 0.44 2.52 15.61
N LEU A 64 0.00 3.71 15.17
CA LEU A 64 -1.04 3.81 14.15
C LEU A 64 -0.56 3.24 12.82
N ARG A 65 0.70 3.52 12.47
CA ARG A 65 1.36 2.97 11.27
C ARG A 65 1.37 1.44 11.29
N LYS A 66 1.77 0.81 12.41
CA LYS A 66 1.81 -0.65 12.55
C LYS A 66 0.43 -1.31 12.54
N VAL A 67 -0.60 -0.65 13.07
CA VAL A 67 -1.98 -1.18 13.00
C VAL A 67 -2.53 -1.10 11.58
N ALA A 68 -2.22 0.00 10.88
CA ALA A 68 -2.71 0.25 9.52
C ALA A 68 -1.93 -0.55 8.46
N ASP A 69 -0.62 -0.69 8.60
CA ASP A 69 0.26 -1.41 7.68
C ASP A 69 1.34 -2.22 8.45
N PRO A 70 0.97 -3.38 9.02
CA PRO A 70 1.91 -4.22 9.75
C PRO A 70 3.06 -4.76 8.89
N GLN A 71 2.86 -4.81 7.58
CA GLN A 71 3.85 -5.33 6.63
C GLN A 71 4.92 -4.28 6.28
N ASP A 72 4.64 -3.00 6.54
CA ASP A 72 5.61 -1.90 6.43
C ASP A 72 6.60 -1.96 7.61
N THR A 73 7.48 -2.94 7.53
CA THR A 73 8.59 -3.16 8.45
C THR A 73 9.84 -2.52 7.85
N CYS A 74 10.19 -1.33 8.33
CA CYS A 74 11.50 -0.76 8.02
C CYS A 74 12.59 -1.62 8.69
N PHE A 75 13.22 -2.52 7.93
CA PHE A 75 14.50 -3.08 8.33
C PHE A 75 15.54 -1.99 8.14
N THR A 76 16.07 -1.48 9.25
CA THR A 76 17.27 -0.64 9.22
C THR A 76 18.48 -1.51 8.87
N GLU A 77 18.53 -2.06 7.67
CA GLU A 77 19.81 -2.39 7.09
C GLU A 77 20.52 -1.07 6.82
N ARG A 78 21.42 -0.71 7.74
CA ARG A 78 22.54 0.17 7.41
C ARG A 78 23.30 -0.50 6.25
N ARG A 79 22.90 -0.25 5.01
CA ARG A 79 23.78 -0.41 3.86
C ARG A 79 24.91 0.61 4.02
N LYS A 80 25.96 0.23 4.77
CA LYS A 80 27.28 0.81 4.62
C LYS A 80 27.67 0.58 3.16
N ARG A 81 27.53 1.61 2.35
CA ARG A 81 28.25 1.70 1.08
C ARG A 81 29.73 1.74 1.42
N HIS A 82 30.47 0.73 0.99
CA HIS A 82 31.91 0.78 0.79
C HIS A 82 32.23 0.03 -0.50
#